data_AF-A0A0B5HRW3-F1
#
_entry.id   AF-A0A0B5HRW3-F1
#
_cell.length_a   1.000
_cell.length_b   1.000
_cell.length_c   1.000
_cell.angle_alpha   90.00
_cell.angle_beta   90.00
_cell.angle_gamma   90.00
#
_symmetry.space_group_name_H-M   'P 1'
#
loop_
_entity.id
_entity.type
_entity.pdbx_description
1 polymer ?
#
loop_
_entity_poly.entity_id
_entity_poly.type
_entity_poly.pdbx_seq_one_letter_code
_entity_poly.pdbx_strand_id
1 'polypeptide(L)'
;MTDFVREGRLFRVGGFLPSHRQLFLTSEATLVDRTTTRIEVSFGHVELMFLKPLYRNGLHIRRATAAEFSVLSTRHGIPEADADYTWILDPDGESFVVSANPSWREAEYALMGERQSLYDPREPWPPEFPAESGHVS
;
A
#
# COMPACT_ATOMS: atom_id res chain seq x y z
N MET A 1 4.40 11.64 12.02
CA MET A 1 3.80 11.02 10.83
C MET A 1 4.90 10.26 10.12
N THR A 2 4.66 9.00 9.82
CA THR A 2 5.66 8.13 9.19
C THR A 2 5.15 7.78 7.81
N ASP A 3 5.70 8.47 6.81
CA ASP A 3 5.45 8.16 5.41
C ASP A 3 6.11 6.81 5.05
N PHE A 4 5.54 6.12 4.07
CA PHE A 4 6.15 4.94 3.48
C PHE A 4 6.63 5.27 2.07
N VAL A 5 7.94 5.26 1.89
CA VAL A 5 8.58 5.51 0.61
C VAL A 5 9.42 4.29 0.24
N ARG A 6 9.14 3.71 -0.93
CA ARG A 6 9.94 2.65 -1.55
C ARG A 6 10.10 2.97 -3.03
N GLU A 7 11.29 3.39 -3.40
CA GLU A 7 11.63 3.78 -4.78
C GLU A 7 12.37 2.65 -5.50
N GLY A 8 12.46 2.73 -6.83
CA GLY A 8 13.21 1.77 -7.65
C GLY A 8 12.58 0.38 -7.73
N ARG A 9 11.28 0.27 -7.42
CA ARG A 9 10.53 -0.98 -7.43
C ARG A 9 9.18 -0.82 -8.10
N LEU A 10 8.75 -1.82 -8.85
CA LEU A 10 7.39 -1.84 -9.37
C LEU A 10 6.39 -2.26 -8.28
N PHE A 11 5.35 -1.46 -8.08
CA PHE A 11 4.16 -1.84 -7.33
C PHE A 11 2.95 -1.98 -8.25
N ARG A 12 2.07 -2.91 -7.90
CA ARG A 12 0.77 -3.11 -8.56
C ARG A 12 -0.29 -3.53 -7.55
N VAL A 13 -1.55 -3.51 -7.95
CA VAL A 13 -2.63 -4.13 -7.17
C VAL A 13 -2.41 -5.64 -7.14
N GLY A 14 -2.18 -6.18 -5.94
CA GLY A 14 -2.07 -7.62 -5.70
C GLY A 14 -3.41 -8.28 -5.39
N GLY A 15 -4.36 -7.51 -4.84
CA GLY A 15 -5.71 -7.98 -4.58
C GLY A 15 -6.61 -6.89 -4.01
N PHE A 16 -7.91 -7.04 -4.24
CA PHE A 16 -8.95 -6.25 -3.59
C PHE A 16 -10.06 -7.20 -3.14
N LEU A 17 -10.44 -7.13 -1.87
CA LEU A 17 -11.48 -7.94 -1.25
C LEU A 17 -12.66 -7.02 -0.86
N PRO A 18 -13.66 -6.84 -1.73
CA PRO A 18 -14.75 -5.89 -1.48
C PRO A 18 -15.53 -6.19 -0.21
N SER A 19 -15.78 -7.47 0.10
CA SER A 19 -16.53 -7.90 1.28
C SER A 19 -15.86 -7.52 2.60
N HIS A 20 -14.54 -7.30 2.59
CA HIS A 20 -13.75 -6.91 3.75
C HIS A 20 -13.21 -5.48 3.63
N ARG A 21 -13.52 -4.79 2.52
CA ARG A 21 -13.01 -3.45 2.19
C ARG A 21 -11.49 -3.37 2.33
N GLN A 22 -10.79 -4.36 1.78
CA GLN A 22 -9.34 -4.48 1.87
C GLN A 22 -8.68 -4.38 0.49
N LEU A 23 -7.66 -3.54 0.40
CA LEU A 23 -6.80 -3.40 -0.78
C LEU A 23 -5.37 -3.82 -0.43
N PHE A 24 -4.74 -4.53 -1.36
CA PHE A 24 -3.33 -4.91 -1.27
C PHE A 24 -2.56 -4.37 -2.47
N LEU A 25 -1.48 -3.64 -2.18
CA LEU A 25 -0.45 -3.30 -3.16
C LEU A 25 0.76 -4.18 -2.93
N THR A 26 1.37 -4.67 -4.00
CA THR A 26 2.45 -5.65 -3.94
C THR A 26 3.60 -5.22 -4.84
N SER A 27 4.82 -5.34 -4.32
CA SER A 27 6.05 -5.34 -5.10
C SER A 27 6.72 -6.70 -4.96
N GLU A 28 6.85 -7.43 -6.06
CA GLU A 28 7.53 -8.72 -6.09
C GLU A 28 9.05 -8.52 -6.13
N ALA A 29 9.79 -9.55 -5.73
CA ALA A 29 11.21 -9.64 -6.05
C ALA A 29 11.36 -9.88 -7.56
N THR A 30 11.82 -8.89 -8.32
CA THR A 30 12.06 -9.06 -9.76
C THR A 30 13.52 -8.81 -10.10
N LEU A 31 14.02 -9.55 -11.09
CA LEU A 31 15.37 -9.33 -11.64
C LEU A 31 15.52 -7.94 -12.28
N VAL A 32 14.42 -7.36 -12.78
CA VAL A 32 14.38 -6.02 -13.37
C VAL A 32 14.67 -4.96 -12.31
N ASP A 33 14.05 -5.09 -11.13
CA ASP A 33 14.21 -4.15 -10.02
C ASP A 33 15.40 -4.52 -9.11
N ARG A 34 16.06 -5.66 -9.37
CA ARG A 34 17.20 -6.21 -8.61
C ARG A 34 16.92 -6.34 -7.10
N THR A 35 15.67 -6.61 -6.73
CA THR A 35 15.27 -6.79 -5.33
C THR A 35 15.14 -8.27 -4.97
N THR A 36 15.47 -8.62 -3.73
CA THR A 36 15.36 -9.99 -3.18
C THR A 36 14.11 -10.19 -2.32
N THR A 37 13.59 -9.10 -1.77
CA THR A 37 12.42 -9.09 -0.91
C THR A 37 11.12 -8.93 -1.70
N ARG A 38 10.01 -9.37 -1.13
CA ARG A 38 8.64 -9.00 -1.52
C ARG A 38 8.09 -8.02 -0.50
N ILE A 39 7.36 -7.02 -0.98
CA ILE A 39 6.69 -6.02 -0.15
C ILE A 39 5.18 -6.11 -0.41
N GLU A 40 4.39 -6.16 0.66
CA GLU A 40 2.93 -6.01 0.63
C GLU A 40 2.51 -4.84 1.50
N VAL A 41 1.64 -3.99 0.96
CA VAL A 41 0.95 -2.94 1.69
C VAL A 41 -0.53 -3.27 1.73
N SER A 42 -1.10 -3.31 2.93
CA SER A 42 -2.51 -3.52 3.18
C SER A 42 -3.19 -2.23 3.62
N PHE A 43 -4.31 -1.93 2.97
CA PHE A 43 -5.24 -0.86 3.34
C PHE A 43 -6.55 -1.52 3.77
N GLY A 44 -6.95 -1.28 5.02
CA GLY A 44 -8.24 -1.74 5.56
C GLY A 44 -9.27 -0.63 5.57
N HIS A 45 -10.56 -0.99 5.58
CA HIS A 45 -11.66 -0.03 5.58
C HIS A 45 -11.62 0.93 4.37
N VAL A 46 -11.30 0.42 3.19
CA VAL A 46 -11.28 1.21 1.95
C VAL A 46 -12.68 1.72 1.64
N GLU A 47 -12.84 3.04 1.59
CA GLU A 47 -14.08 3.75 1.22
C GLU A 47 -14.06 4.08 -0.28
N LEU A 48 -12.94 4.62 -0.74
CA LEU A 48 -12.75 5.13 -2.10
C LEU A 48 -11.29 4.97 -2.51
N MET A 49 -11.05 4.70 -3.79
CA MET A 49 -9.70 4.58 -4.33
C MET A 49 -9.65 5.05 -5.78
N PHE A 50 -8.57 5.73 -6.13
CA PHE A 50 -8.21 6.05 -7.51
C PHE A 50 -6.75 5.63 -7.73
N LEU A 51 -6.56 4.52 -8.45
CA LEU A 51 -5.27 3.83 -8.52
C LEU A 51 -4.66 3.95 -9.91
N LYS A 52 -3.34 4.14 -9.98
CA LYS A 52 -2.59 3.87 -11.21
C LYS A 52 -2.60 2.35 -11.47
N PRO A 53 -2.64 1.89 -12.73
CA PRO A 53 -2.52 0.46 -13.03
C PRO A 53 -1.23 -0.16 -12.50
N LEU A 54 -0.15 0.63 -12.52
CA LEU A 54 1.20 0.27 -12.07
C LEU A 54 1.89 1.51 -11.50
N TYR A 55 2.66 1.33 -10.43
CA TYR A 55 3.57 2.34 -9.90
C TYR A 55 5.00 1.90 -10.21
N ARG A 56 5.50 2.31 -11.37
CA ARG A 56 6.76 1.79 -11.94
C ARG A 56 8.00 2.26 -11.18
N ASN A 57 7.94 3.44 -10.57
CA ASN A 57 9.09 4.09 -9.94
C ASN A 57 9.07 3.96 -8.42
N GLY A 58 8.21 3.11 -7.87
CA GLY A 58 8.01 2.99 -6.44
C GLY A 58 6.64 3.43 -5.97
N LEU A 59 6.44 3.32 -4.66
CA LEU A 59 5.22 3.70 -3.96
C LEU A 59 5.55 4.73 -2.89
N HIS A 60 4.77 5.81 -2.85
CA HIS A 60 4.89 6.91 -1.90
C HIS A 60 3.58 7.05 -1.16
N ILE A 61 3.49 6.44 0.02
CA ILE A 61 2.30 6.52 0.86
C ILE A 61 2.50 7.58 1.92
N ARG A 62 1.68 8.62 1.85
CA ARG A 62 1.63 9.70 2.85
C ARG A 62 0.22 10.23 2.96
N ARG A 63 -0.07 10.93 4.05
CA ARG A 63 -1.36 11.63 4.16
C ARG A 63 -1.43 12.74 3.12
N ALA A 64 -2.63 12.96 2.57
CA ALA A 64 -2.89 14.12 1.73
C ALA A 64 -2.68 15.40 2.54
N THR A 65 -2.01 16.38 1.94
CA THR A 65 -1.98 17.74 2.49
C THR A 65 -3.37 18.37 2.38
N ALA A 66 -3.65 19.42 3.15
CA ALA A 66 -4.94 20.12 3.09
C ALA A 66 -5.29 20.61 1.67
N ALA A 67 -4.30 21.06 0.90
CA ALA A 67 -4.48 21.52 -0.48
C ALA A 67 -4.85 20.37 -1.42
N GLU A 68 -4.14 19.24 -1.33
CA GLU A 68 -4.45 18.03 -2.12
C GLU A 68 -5.82 17.48 -1.76
N PHE A 69 -6.10 17.36 -0.46
CA PHE A 69 -7.40 16.88 0.02
C PHE A 69 -8.54 17.76 -0.48
N SER A 70 -8.41 19.09 -0.47
CA SER A 70 -9.45 20.00 -0.98
C SER A 70 -9.78 19.73 -2.46
N VAL A 71 -8.75 19.49 -3.28
CA VAL A 71 -8.92 19.12 -4.70
C VAL A 71 -9.62 17.76 -4.84
N LEU A 72 -9.17 16.76 -4.08
CA LEU A 72 -9.73 15.41 -4.13
C LEU A 72 -11.18 15.37 -3.61
N SER A 73 -11.47 16.04 -2.51
CA SER A 73 -12.80 16.18 -1.92
C SER A 73 -13.77 16.82 -2.91
N THR A 74 -13.38 17.93 -3.53
CA THR A 74 -14.22 18.60 -4.56
C THR A 74 -14.46 17.70 -5.77
N ARG A 75 -13.42 17.02 -6.26
CA ARG A 75 -13.48 16.22 -7.49
C ARG A 75 -14.24 14.90 -7.30
N HIS A 76 -14.08 14.26 -6.15
CA HIS A 76 -14.54 12.89 -5.90
C HIS A 76 -15.62 12.78 -4.81
N GLY A 77 -16.00 13.89 -4.17
CA GLY A 77 -17.02 13.92 -3.14
C GLY A 77 -16.58 13.31 -1.81
N ILE A 78 -15.28 13.41 -1.46
CA ILE A 78 -14.75 12.87 -0.20
C ILE A 78 -15.20 13.77 0.97
N PRO A 79 -15.89 13.24 1.99
CA PRO A 79 -16.29 14.00 3.17
C PRO A 79 -15.11 14.61 3.93
N GLU A 80 -15.26 15.81 4.49
CA GLU A 80 -14.19 16.46 5.28
C GLU A 80 -13.69 15.61 6.46
N ALA A 81 -14.57 14.78 7.04
CA ALA A 81 -14.21 13.86 8.12
C ALA A 81 -13.14 12.82 7.73
N ASP A 82 -12.96 12.57 6.43
CA ASP A 82 -12.01 11.59 5.90
C ASP A 82 -10.67 12.21 5.50
N ALA A 83 -10.45 13.50 5.78
CA ALA A 83 -9.19 14.18 5.48
C ALA A 83 -7.98 13.48 6.10
N ASP A 84 -8.08 13.06 7.37
CA ASP A 84 -7.01 12.34 8.07
C ASP A 84 -6.80 10.90 7.58
N TYR A 85 -7.75 10.38 6.81
CA TYR A 85 -7.78 9.02 6.28
C TYR A 85 -7.56 8.96 4.77
N THR A 86 -7.22 10.09 4.14
CA THR A 86 -6.92 10.17 2.71
C THR A 86 -5.41 10.06 2.47
N TRP A 87 -5.00 8.97 1.83
CA TRP A 87 -3.62 8.64 1.56
C TRP A 87 -3.29 8.84 0.08
N ILE A 88 -2.25 9.61 -0.21
CA ILE A 88 -1.65 9.73 -1.54
C ILE A 88 -0.70 8.55 -1.74
N LEU A 89 -0.65 7.99 -2.95
CA LEU A 89 0.16 6.79 -3.28
C LEU A 89 1.35 7.06 -4.21
N ASP A 90 1.38 8.23 -4.84
CA ASP A 90 2.42 8.61 -5.79
C ASP A 90 2.86 10.07 -5.57
N PRO A 91 4.09 10.43 -5.94
CA PRO A 91 4.63 11.76 -5.66
C PRO A 91 3.84 12.90 -6.32
N ASP A 92 3.16 12.63 -7.44
CA ASP A 92 2.41 13.64 -8.20
C ASP A 92 1.02 13.91 -7.61
N GLY A 93 0.57 13.12 -6.63
CA GLY A 93 -0.71 13.33 -5.94
C GLY A 93 -1.94 12.91 -6.74
N GLU A 94 -1.77 12.16 -7.83
CA GLU A 94 -2.88 11.78 -8.71
C GLU A 94 -3.64 10.55 -8.21
N SER A 95 -2.95 9.65 -7.52
CA SER A 95 -3.49 8.41 -6.99
C SER A 95 -3.68 8.47 -5.48
N PHE A 96 -4.83 8.00 -5.02
CA PHE A 96 -5.18 8.05 -3.61
C PHE A 96 -6.05 6.87 -3.18
N VAL A 97 -6.09 6.66 -1.86
CA VAL A 97 -6.99 5.74 -1.16
C VAL A 97 -7.53 6.42 0.09
N VAL A 98 -8.84 6.36 0.31
CA VAL A 98 -9.47 6.70 1.58
C VAL A 98 -9.64 5.42 2.38
N SER A 99 -8.92 5.31 3.50
CA SER A 99 -8.86 4.09 4.31
C SER A 99 -8.34 4.35 5.72
N ALA A 100 -8.46 3.34 6.58
CA ALA A 100 -7.69 3.29 7.83
C ALA A 100 -6.17 3.30 7.55
N ASN A 101 -5.38 3.46 8.63
CA ASN A 101 -3.92 3.53 8.55
C ASN A 101 -3.31 2.32 7.79
N PRO A 102 -2.58 2.58 6.69
CA PRO A 102 -1.93 1.53 5.92
C PRO A 102 -0.92 0.77 6.76
N SER A 103 -0.83 -0.53 6.51
CA SER A 103 0.17 -1.40 7.12
C SER A 103 1.03 -2.02 6.03
N TRP A 104 2.29 -2.28 6.30
CA TRP A 104 3.17 -2.94 5.33
C TRP A 104 3.95 -4.08 5.96
N ARG A 105 4.29 -5.06 5.12
CA ARG A 105 5.14 -6.21 5.43
C ARG A 105 6.15 -6.39 4.31
N GLU A 106 7.37 -6.71 4.66
CA GLU A 106 8.47 -7.00 3.73
C GLU A 106 9.19 -8.26 4.19
N ALA A 107 9.50 -9.18 3.27
CA ALA A 107 10.24 -10.39 3.61
C ALA A 107 11.02 -10.93 2.40
N GLU A 108 12.04 -11.75 2.66
CA GLU A 108 12.84 -12.39 1.61
C GLU A 108 12.01 -13.38 0.77
N TYR A 109 11.87 -13.10 -0.53
CA TYR A 109 10.97 -13.84 -1.42
C TYR A 109 11.39 -15.31 -1.54
N ALA A 110 12.69 -15.59 -1.63
CA ALA A 110 13.21 -16.94 -1.74
C ALA A 110 12.94 -17.82 -0.51
N LEU A 111 12.66 -17.21 0.65
CA LEU A 111 12.40 -17.91 1.91
C LEU A 111 10.90 -18.10 2.19
N MET A 112 10.02 -17.51 1.37
CA MET A 112 8.57 -17.61 1.54
C MET A 112 8.00 -19.00 1.19
N GLY A 113 8.77 -19.86 0.52
CA GLY A 113 8.30 -21.18 0.10
C GLY A 113 7.04 -21.08 -0.78
N GLU A 114 5.98 -21.78 -0.39
CA GLU A 114 4.68 -21.77 -1.09
C GLU A 114 3.78 -20.58 -0.70
N ARG A 115 4.22 -19.72 0.23
CA ARG A 115 3.40 -18.61 0.74
C ARG A 115 3.20 -17.57 -0.36
N GLN A 116 1.94 -17.38 -0.76
CA GLN A 116 1.58 -16.42 -1.81
C GLN A 116 1.33 -15.00 -1.30
N SER A 117 1.13 -14.81 0.00
CA SER A 117 0.91 -13.49 0.61
C SER A 117 1.48 -13.39 2.01
N LEU A 118 2.12 -12.25 2.31
CA LEU A 118 2.55 -11.89 3.67
C LEU A 118 1.38 -11.61 4.62
N TYR A 119 0.17 -11.44 4.10
CA TYR A 119 -1.08 -11.25 4.85
C TYR A 119 -2.02 -12.47 4.84
N ASP A 120 -1.55 -13.66 4.43
CA ASP A 120 -2.36 -14.89 4.55
C ASP A 120 -2.77 -15.15 6.01
N PRO A 121 -4.07 -15.18 6.35
CA PRO A 121 -4.53 -15.35 7.73
C PRO A 121 -4.32 -16.76 8.30
N ARG A 122 -3.98 -17.74 7.44
CA ARG A 122 -3.69 -19.12 7.86
C ARG A 122 -2.24 -19.28 8.31
N GLU A 123 -1.37 -18.34 7.93
CA GLU A 123 0.04 -18.36 8.24
C GLU A 123 0.35 -17.41 9.40
N PRO A 124 1.20 -17.81 10.37
CA PRO A 124 1.55 -16.93 11.47
C PRO A 124 2.33 -15.69 11.00
N TRP A 125 2.22 -14.64 11.81
CA TRP A 125 3.08 -13.46 11.74
C TRP A 125 3.58 -13.10 13.14
N PRO A 126 4.89 -12.85 13.33
CA PRO A 126 5.95 -12.87 12.32
C PRO A 126 6.29 -14.29 11.81
N PRO A 127 6.86 -14.42 10.60
CA PRO A 127 7.34 -15.69 10.06
C PRO A 127 8.68 -16.11 10.70
N GLU A 128 9.13 -17.33 10.42
CA GLU A 128 10.43 -17.85 10.89
C GLU A 128 11.64 -17.32 10.09
N PHE A 129 11.40 -16.70 8.94
CA PHE A 129 12.43 -16.07 8.09
C PHE A 129 12.51 -14.55 8.33
N PRO A 130 13.62 -13.90 7.95
CA PRO A 130 13.75 -12.45 8.06
C PRO A 130 12.59 -11.70 7.40
N ALA A 131 11.91 -10.89 8.20
CA ALA A 131 10.79 -10.07 7.78
C ALA A 131 10.71 -8.78 8.59
N GLU A 132 10.23 -7.72 7.95
CA GLU A 132 9.97 -6.42 8.53
C GLU A 132 8.49 -6.07 8.38
N SER A 133 7.99 -5.19 9.25
CA SER A 133 6.64 -4.66 9.14
C SER A 133 6.53 -3.30 9.80
N GLY A 134 5.52 -2.52 9.39
CA GLY A 134 5.22 -1.26 10.01
C GLY A 134 3.84 -0.72 9.64
N HIS A 135 3.56 0.48 10.12
CA HIS A 135 2.34 1.22 9.85
C HIS A 135 2.69 2.62 9.35
N VAL A 136 1.84 3.15 8.46
CA VAL A 136 1.87 4.55 8.02
C VAL A 136 0.95 5.34 8.95
N SER A 137 1.40 6.49 9.45
CA SER A 137 0.66 7.30 10.45
C SER A 137 0.78 8.78 10.23
#